data_AF-A0A9D9K3S4-F1
#
_entry.id   AF-A0A9D9K3S4-F1
#
_cell.length_a   1.000
_cell.length_b   1.000
_cell.length_c   1.000
_cell.angle_alpha   90.00
_cell.angle_beta   90.00
_cell.angle_gamma   90.00
#
_symmetry.space_group_name_H-M   'P 1'
#
loop_
_entity.id
_entity.type
_entity.pdbx_description
1 polymer ?
#
loop_
_entity_poly.entity_id
_entity_poly.type
_entity_poly.pdbx_seq_one_letter_code
_entity_poly.pdbx_strand_id
1 'polypeptide(L)'
;MEPTQADAIITQTSAIMKAYADKGFTAAGSNASIWIVVDRSVSAPQYSIRSEVIYLSLDSATSITGDKARRELAHELFHWIQDEAYAMTAAALSGARTWWLETTAENGVFLIDNGALEYNLKHYGQTNVSGAMLGFQAAPFTWGRNDEARYIHAQLLRVNMCEYSCPISERDMIWAIKRGRYLLDNADTQAKIRANLDDYARYLLGAAPERTNTSIPLHETVRVGDAFGDIIQISRTSKSEFSLRTSSSPPQIMQETPDSRPPEYHINALIEQGGVYPLQVISGQSVQRGHPGWPVMLTIEPGIELLYRQGDEPVKHHDGQDQLILGPIHRTMGYPIVRVVALGRNASNTFKATVRIVDLQGDWMLIPGKTIRSAVVCTPDGGSPTSDTSGTLDAFLATMGVYE
;
A
#
# COMPACT_ATOMS: atom_id res chain seq x y z
N MET A 1 8.51 16.82 33.24
CA MET A 1 8.28 15.40 32.96
C MET A 1 8.24 14.71 34.29
N GLU A 2 7.23 13.88 34.54
CA GLU A 2 7.12 13.15 35.81
C GLU A 2 8.17 12.01 35.84
N PRO A 3 8.73 11.64 37.00
CA PRO A 3 9.73 10.57 37.11
C PRO A 3 9.28 9.24 36.47
N THR A 4 8.00 8.90 36.59
CA THR A 4 7.39 7.70 36.00
C THR A 4 7.46 7.66 34.47
N GLN A 5 7.49 8.81 33.81
CA GLN A 5 7.62 8.90 32.35
C GLN A 5 9.07 8.63 31.92
N ALA A 6 10.06 9.09 32.69
CA ALA A 6 11.46 8.78 32.45
C ALA A 6 11.71 7.27 32.55
N ASP A 7 11.18 6.63 33.59
CA ASP A 7 11.29 5.18 33.79
C ASP A 7 10.64 4.38 32.65
N ALA A 8 9.49 4.86 32.14
CA ALA A 8 8.82 4.25 31.00
C ALA A 8 9.68 4.33 29.73
N ILE A 9 10.30 5.48 29.45
CA ILE A 9 11.21 5.65 28.31
C ILE A 9 12.41 4.71 28.43
N ILE A 10 13.04 4.65 29.61
CA ILE A 10 14.18 3.75 29.88
C ILE A 10 13.77 2.29 29.66
N THR A 11 12.60 1.90 30.16
CA THR A 11 12.08 0.54 30.03
C THR A 11 11.84 0.16 28.56
N GLN A 12 11.18 1.03 27.79
CA GLN A 12 10.93 0.78 26.37
C GLN A 12 12.23 0.73 25.56
N THR A 13 13.16 1.67 25.82
CA THR A 13 14.48 1.70 25.19
C THR A 13 15.23 0.39 25.44
N SER A 14 15.30 -0.04 26.69
CA SER A 14 16.00 -1.28 27.08
C SER A 14 15.38 -2.52 26.43
N ALA A 15 14.04 -2.58 26.37
CA ALA A 15 13.33 -3.68 25.74
C ALA A 15 13.57 -3.75 24.22
N ILE A 16 13.53 -2.60 23.53
CA ILE A 16 13.80 -2.50 22.09
C ILE A 16 15.24 -2.90 21.77
N MET A 17 16.21 -2.32 22.49
CA MET A 17 17.64 -2.62 22.26
C MET A 17 17.95 -4.08 22.54
N LYS A 18 17.34 -4.67 23.58
CA LYS A 18 17.44 -6.12 23.81
C LYS A 18 16.87 -6.93 22.64
N ALA A 19 15.71 -6.56 22.10
CA ALA A 19 15.12 -7.26 20.96
C ALA A 19 16.03 -7.19 19.71
N TYR A 20 16.68 -6.04 19.46
CA TYR A 20 17.69 -5.93 18.40
C TYR A 20 18.95 -6.74 18.69
N ALA A 21 19.44 -6.76 19.92
CA ALA A 21 20.58 -7.59 20.30
C ALA A 21 20.30 -9.08 20.09
N ASP A 22 19.09 -9.53 20.44
CA ASP A 22 18.63 -10.92 20.23
C ASP A 22 18.50 -11.28 18.73
N LYS A 23 18.34 -10.28 17.84
CA LYS A 23 18.41 -10.44 16.38
C LYS A 23 19.85 -10.43 15.83
N GLY A 24 20.85 -10.15 16.65
CA GLY A 24 22.27 -10.21 16.27
C GLY A 24 22.90 -8.85 15.90
N PHE A 25 22.19 -7.74 16.12
CA PHE A 25 22.76 -6.39 15.99
C PHE A 25 23.69 -6.09 17.18
N THR A 26 25.00 -6.13 16.95
CA THR A 26 26.00 -6.10 18.03
C THR A 26 26.07 -4.77 18.76
N ALA A 27 25.84 -3.65 18.09
CA ALA A 27 25.78 -2.33 18.73
C ALA A 27 24.68 -2.27 19.81
N ALA A 28 23.55 -2.93 19.57
CA ALA A 28 22.42 -2.95 20.51
C ALA A 28 22.69 -3.73 21.80
N GLY A 29 23.65 -4.67 21.76
CA GLY A 29 24.11 -5.42 22.93
C GLY A 29 25.38 -4.85 23.57
N SER A 30 25.81 -3.66 23.17
CA SER A 30 27.00 -3.01 23.73
C SER A 30 26.70 -2.34 25.08
N ASN A 31 27.75 -1.96 25.81
CA ASN A 31 27.63 -1.17 27.05
C ASN A 31 27.65 0.35 26.79
N ALA A 32 27.42 0.78 25.54
CA ALA A 32 27.41 2.20 25.19
C ALA A 32 26.17 2.90 25.79
N SER A 33 26.34 4.15 26.19
CA SER A 33 25.25 4.97 26.70
C SER A 33 24.43 5.54 25.56
N ILE A 34 23.10 5.39 25.63
CA ILE A 34 22.16 6.00 24.69
C ILE A 34 21.59 7.26 25.34
N TRP A 35 21.73 8.41 24.66
CA TRP A 35 21.22 9.69 25.15
C TRP A 35 19.86 9.99 24.52
N ILE A 36 18.84 10.11 25.37
CA ILE A 36 17.48 10.47 24.95
C ILE A 36 17.09 11.79 25.62
N VAL A 37 16.69 12.78 24.81
CA VAL A 37 16.25 14.09 25.26
C VAL A 37 14.80 14.32 24.88
N VAL A 38 13.96 14.66 25.86
CA VAL A 38 12.59 15.10 25.60
C VAL A 38 12.60 16.60 25.33
N ASP A 39 12.31 16.98 24.10
CA ASP A 39 12.34 18.36 23.63
C ASP A 39 10.96 18.76 23.09
N ARG A 40 10.44 19.91 23.53
CA ARG A 40 9.15 20.43 23.06
C ARG A 40 9.22 21.07 21.68
N SER A 41 10.43 21.39 21.22
CA SER A 41 10.66 22.03 19.92
C SER A 41 10.66 21.04 18.76
N VAL A 42 10.78 19.73 19.03
CA VAL A 42 10.71 18.69 18.01
C VAL A 42 9.27 18.19 17.87
N SER A 43 8.80 18.05 16.63
CA SER A 43 7.44 17.61 16.31
C SER A 43 7.29 16.09 16.29
N ALA A 44 8.38 15.36 16.05
CA ALA A 44 8.44 13.91 15.99
C ALA A 44 9.76 13.39 16.57
N PRO A 45 9.84 12.10 16.96
CA PRO A 45 11.10 11.45 17.28
C PRO A 45 12.12 11.63 16.15
N GLN A 46 13.39 11.87 16.50
CA GLN A 46 14.48 11.94 15.54
C GLN A 46 15.83 11.61 16.17
N TYR A 47 16.66 10.87 15.45
CA TYR A 47 18.05 10.66 15.76
C TYR A 47 18.92 11.77 15.15
N SER A 48 19.69 12.44 16.00
CA SER A 48 20.65 13.46 15.55
C SER A 48 22.05 12.85 15.41
N ILE A 49 22.44 12.56 14.17
CA ILE A 49 23.79 12.08 13.82
C ILE A 49 24.90 13.01 14.35
N ARG A 50 24.64 14.32 14.48
CA ARG A 50 25.66 15.29 14.93
C ARG A 50 25.94 15.24 16.42
N SER A 51 24.93 14.90 17.21
CA SER A 51 25.00 14.91 18.67
C SER A 51 24.89 13.51 19.27
N GLU A 52 24.63 12.49 18.45
CA GLU A 52 24.40 11.10 18.88
C GLU A 52 23.26 10.99 19.91
N VAL A 53 22.26 11.88 19.78
CA VAL A 53 21.11 12.01 20.70
C VAL A 53 19.83 11.66 19.95
N ILE A 54 18.97 10.89 20.60
CA ILE A 54 17.58 10.70 20.17
C ILE A 54 16.74 11.77 20.85
N TYR A 55 16.08 12.60 20.05
CA TYR A 55 15.12 13.58 20.53
C TYR A 55 13.72 12.99 20.45
N LEU A 56 12.94 13.13 21.52
CA LEU A 56 11.53 12.77 21.56
C LEU A 56 10.68 14.02 21.74
N SER A 57 9.58 14.12 20.99
CA SER A 57 8.56 15.13 21.26
C SER A 57 7.88 14.81 22.60
N LEU A 58 7.29 15.83 23.24
CA LEU A 58 6.59 15.65 24.52
C LEU A 58 5.43 14.64 24.41
N ASP A 59 4.75 14.63 23.27
CA ASP A 59 3.61 13.72 23.01
C ASP A 59 4.11 12.27 22.89
N SER A 60 5.20 12.03 22.18
CA SER A 60 5.82 10.70 22.06
C SER A 60 6.33 10.20 23.40
N ALA A 61 6.99 11.07 24.17
CA ALA A 61 7.48 10.74 25.52
C ALA A 61 6.32 10.39 26.47
N THR A 62 5.20 11.10 26.37
CA THR A 62 4.02 10.87 27.23
C THR A 62 3.26 9.61 26.84
N SER A 63 3.31 9.22 25.56
CA SER A 63 2.61 8.05 25.02
C SER A 63 3.53 6.87 24.70
N ILE A 64 4.75 6.84 25.26
CA ILE A 64 5.83 5.93 24.86
C ILE A 64 5.50 4.43 24.99
N THR A 65 4.54 4.07 25.83
CA THR A 65 4.06 2.69 26.00
C THR A 65 3.04 2.27 24.95
N GLY A 66 2.51 3.22 24.17
CA GLY A 66 1.63 2.96 23.04
C GLY A 66 2.40 2.56 21.78
N ASP A 67 1.78 1.73 20.96
CA ASP A 67 2.39 1.13 19.76
C ASP A 67 3.06 2.16 18.83
N LYS A 68 2.38 3.28 18.56
CA LYS A 68 2.90 4.31 17.66
C LYS A 68 4.23 4.88 18.17
N ALA A 69 4.24 5.48 19.36
CA ALA A 69 5.43 6.12 19.92
C ALA A 69 6.56 5.11 20.15
N ARG A 70 6.22 3.86 20.50
CA ARG A 70 7.20 2.78 20.62
C ARG A 70 7.84 2.42 19.27
N ARG A 71 7.07 2.36 18.18
CA ARG A 71 7.59 2.10 16.81
C ARG A 71 8.48 3.24 16.32
N GLU A 72 8.08 4.48 16.55
CA GLU A 72 8.89 5.66 16.21
C GLU A 72 10.20 5.67 17.01
N LEU A 73 10.16 5.40 18.32
CA LEU A 73 11.39 5.23 19.12
C LEU A 73 12.25 4.07 18.59
N ALA A 74 11.64 2.94 18.20
CA ALA A 74 12.37 1.80 17.67
C ALA A 74 13.07 2.09 16.34
N HIS A 75 12.47 2.93 15.49
CA HIS A 75 13.07 3.43 14.25
C HIS A 75 14.31 4.27 14.56
N GLU A 76 14.19 5.26 15.46
CA GLU A 76 15.32 6.12 15.83
C GLU A 76 16.46 5.38 16.55
N LEU A 77 16.13 4.40 17.40
CA LEU A 77 17.13 3.52 18.01
C LEU A 77 17.85 2.66 16.96
N PHE A 78 17.18 2.32 15.85
CA PHE A 78 17.83 1.61 14.76
C PHE A 78 18.81 2.51 14.00
N HIS A 79 18.51 3.80 13.84
CA HIS A 79 19.48 4.76 13.32
C HIS A 79 20.70 4.89 14.24
N TRP A 80 20.52 4.89 15.56
CA TRP A 80 21.65 4.84 16.50
C TRP A 80 22.52 3.58 16.29
N ILE A 81 21.91 2.40 16.08
CA ILE A 81 22.64 1.16 15.74
C ILE A 81 23.39 1.29 14.41
N GLN A 82 22.82 1.98 13.43
CA GLN A 82 23.45 2.21 12.13
C GLN A 82 24.66 3.16 12.27
N ASP A 83 24.56 4.22 13.07
CA ASP A 83 25.62 5.24 13.17
C ASP A 83 26.94 4.67 13.72
N GLU A 84 26.88 3.62 14.54
CA GLU A 84 28.05 2.87 15.02
C GLU A 84 28.89 2.24 13.89
N ALA A 85 28.30 2.01 12.71
CA ALA A 85 28.97 1.35 11.58
C ALA A 85 29.01 2.20 10.30
N TYR A 86 28.10 3.15 10.13
CA TYR A 86 27.97 3.98 8.94
C TYR A 86 28.44 5.41 9.19
N ALA A 87 29.08 6.02 8.19
CA ALA A 87 29.22 7.47 8.14
C ALA A 87 27.90 8.13 7.71
N MET A 88 26.89 8.18 8.58
CA MET A 88 25.52 8.60 8.23
C MET A 88 25.44 10.03 7.67
N THR A 89 26.30 10.95 8.14
CA THR A 89 26.38 12.31 7.59
C THR A 89 26.72 12.32 6.09
N ALA A 90 27.62 11.43 5.64
CA ALA A 90 27.96 11.31 4.23
C ALA A 90 26.86 10.56 3.45
N ALA A 91 26.18 9.61 4.09
CA ALA A 91 25.04 8.89 3.50
C ALA A 91 23.89 9.83 3.13
N ALA A 92 23.60 10.83 3.97
CA ALA A 92 22.56 11.85 3.78
C ALA A 92 22.78 12.78 2.55
N LEU A 93 23.88 12.60 1.82
CA LEU A 93 24.18 13.27 0.55
C LEU A 93 23.94 12.37 -0.69
N SER A 94 23.57 11.10 -0.48
CA SER A 94 23.30 10.13 -1.55
C SER A 94 21.90 9.54 -1.39
N GLY A 95 21.07 9.67 -2.44
CA GLY A 95 19.70 9.15 -2.44
C GLY A 95 19.62 7.65 -2.14
N ALA A 96 20.50 6.84 -2.73
CA ALA A 96 20.48 5.39 -2.55
C ALA A 96 20.92 4.96 -1.15
N ARG A 97 21.89 5.67 -0.56
CA ARG A 97 22.37 5.38 0.80
C ARG A 97 21.36 5.83 1.85
N THR A 98 20.74 6.99 1.68
CA THR A 98 19.63 7.42 2.53
C THR A 98 18.47 6.43 2.41
N TRP A 99 18.05 6.07 1.19
CA TRP A 99 17.00 5.07 0.98
C TRP A 99 17.30 3.77 1.73
N TRP A 100 18.55 3.28 1.68
CA TRP A 100 18.96 2.09 2.41
C TRP A 100 18.83 2.25 3.92
N LEU A 101 19.34 3.35 4.50
CA LEU A 101 19.30 3.57 5.94
C LEU A 101 17.86 3.67 6.44
N GLU A 102 17.00 4.44 5.76
CA GLU A 102 15.60 4.63 6.15
C GLU A 102 14.77 3.35 5.99
N THR A 103 14.87 2.65 4.86
CA THR A 103 14.10 1.41 4.64
C THR A 103 14.57 0.26 5.52
N THR A 104 15.85 0.22 5.88
CA THR A 104 16.35 -0.77 6.85
C THR A 104 16.05 -0.41 8.30
N ALA A 105 15.89 0.87 8.63
CA ALA A 105 15.38 1.29 9.94
C ALA A 105 13.93 0.84 10.14
N GLU A 106 13.05 1.08 9.16
CA GLU A 106 11.68 0.56 9.13
C GLU A 106 11.64 -0.98 9.18
N ASN A 107 12.47 -1.66 8.37
CA ASN A 107 12.57 -3.11 8.43
C ASN A 107 13.10 -3.61 9.78
N GLY A 108 13.98 -2.86 10.44
CA GLY A 108 14.41 -3.12 11.82
C GLY A 108 13.21 -3.19 12.75
N VAL A 109 12.30 -2.21 12.69
CA VAL A 109 11.06 -2.22 13.47
C VAL A 109 10.21 -3.46 13.13
N PHE A 110 10.10 -3.84 11.85
CA PHE A 110 9.35 -5.04 11.43
C PHE A 110 9.91 -6.35 12.04
N LEU A 111 11.21 -6.42 12.34
CA LEU A 111 11.83 -7.61 12.94
C LEU A 111 11.41 -7.84 14.39
N ILE A 112 11.07 -6.77 15.12
CA ILE A 112 10.79 -6.80 16.56
C ILE A 112 9.32 -6.50 16.89
N ASP A 113 8.55 -5.98 15.93
CA ASP A 113 7.10 -5.79 16.02
C ASP A 113 6.43 -6.14 14.67
N ASN A 114 5.76 -7.28 14.63
CA ASN A 114 5.05 -7.72 13.42
C ASN A 114 3.90 -6.76 13.02
N GLY A 115 3.29 -6.05 13.98
CA GLY A 115 2.24 -5.06 13.70
C GLY A 115 2.76 -3.81 12.97
N ALA A 116 4.08 -3.59 12.96
CA ALA A 116 4.67 -2.45 12.27
C ALA A 116 4.56 -2.56 10.74
N LEU A 117 4.49 -3.77 10.17
CA LEU A 117 4.22 -3.96 8.73
C LEU A 117 2.87 -3.37 8.34
N GLU A 118 1.84 -3.68 9.11
CA GLU A 118 0.49 -3.16 8.87
C GLU A 118 0.40 -1.65 9.14
N TYR A 119 1.08 -1.19 10.20
CA TYR A 119 1.16 0.23 10.54
C TYR A 119 1.78 1.06 9.43
N ASN A 120 2.90 0.61 8.85
CA ASN A 120 3.60 1.31 7.78
C ASN A 120 2.69 1.54 6.55
N LEU A 121 1.89 0.53 6.15
CA LEU A 121 0.88 0.70 5.09
C LEU A 121 -0.19 1.71 5.48
N LYS A 122 -0.77 1.63 6.68
CA LYS A 122 -1.82 2.57 7.13
C LYS A 122 -1.31 4.01 7.27
N HIS A 123 -0.05 4.17 7.66
CA HIS A 123 0.51 5.47 7.99
C HIS A 123 1.07 6.19 6.77
N TYR A 124 1.79 5.47 5.90
CA TYR A 124 2.48 6.04 4.73
C TYR A 124 1.84 5.65 3.39
N GLY A 125 0.87 4.73 3.37
CA GLY A 125 0.31 4.22 2.12
C GLY A 125 -0.50 5.23 1.29
N GLN A 126 -0.82 6.39 1.85
CA GLN A 126 -1.57 7.46 1.16
C GLN A 126 -0.86 8.82 1.26
N THR A 127 0.41 8.83 1.65
CA THR A 127 1.20 10.07 1.75
C THR A 127 1.88 10.37 0.41
N ASN A 128 1.96 11.66 0.09
CA ASN A 128 2.50 12.13 -1.18
C ASN A 128 3.94 12.57 -1.03
N VAL A 129 4.77 12.20 -2.01
CA VAL A 129 6.17 12.65 -2.14
C VAL A 129 6.20 14.07 -2.71
N SER A 130 5.39 14.33 -3.74
CA SER A 130 5.26 15.64 -4.37
C SER A 130 3.91 15.76 -5.07
N GLY A 131 3.22 16.88 -4.89
CA GLY A 131 1.88 17.08 -5.46
C GLY A 131 0.91 15.97 -5.04
N ALA A 132 0.34 15.27 -6.03
CA ALA A 132 -0.58 14.15 -5.84
C ALA A 132 0.09 12.76 -5.96
N MET A 133 1.42 12.71 -6.17
CA MET A 133 2.14 11.46 -6.38
C MET A 133 2.45 10.76 -5.05
N LEU A 134 1.94 9.54 -4.90
CA LEU A 134 2.12 8.71 -3.70
C LEU A 134 3.56 8.23 -3.55
N GLY A 135 3.95 7.89 -2.31
CA GLY A 135 5.21 7.19 -2.01
C GLY A 135 5.47 5.98 -2.88
N PHE A 136 4.45 5.14 -3.13
CA PHE A 136 4.55 3.94 -3.97
C PHE A 136 5.03 4.22 -5.40
N GLN A 137 4.65 5.38 -5.95
CA GLN A 137 4.91 5.74 -7.35
C GLN A 137 6.36 6.21 -7.54
N ALA A 138 7.05 6.57 -6.47
CA ALA A 138 8.39 7.12 -6.53
C ALA A 138 9.46 6.07 -6.80
N ALA A 139 10.55 6.49 -7.44
CA ALA A 139 11.64 5.60 -7.80
C ALA A 139 12.34 5.13 -6.52
N PRO A 140 12.45 3.83 -6.25
CA PRO A 140 13.27 3.35 -5.16
C PRO A 140 14.73 3.76 -5.38
N PHE A 141 15.53 3.77 -4.30
CA PHE A 141 16.96 4.15 -4.32
C PHE A 141 17.23 5.61 -4.70
N THR A 142 16.20 6.40 -4.94
CA THR A 142 16.26 7.85 -4.91
C THR A 142 15.55 8.28 -3.65
N TRP A 143 16.13 9.19 -2.88
CA TRP A 143 15.52 9.69 -1.64
C TRP A 143 15.88 11.15 -1.49
N GLY A 144 14.87 12.01 -1.39
CA GLY A 144 15.05 13.41 -1.04
C GLY A 144 15.17 13.59 0.47
N ARG A 145 15.85 14.64 0.95
CA ARG A 145 15.81 14.94 2.38
C ARG A 145 14.36 15.19 2.82
N ASN A 146 13.94 14.53 3.90
CA ASN A 146 12.62 14.65 4.53
C ASN A 146 11.45 14.07 3.73
N ASP A 147 11.68 13.02 2.95
CA ASP A 147 10.65 12.36 2.14
C ASP A 147 10.00 11.16 2.88
N GLU A 148 9.27 11.45 3.95
CA GLU A 148 8.63 10.42 4.81
C GLU A 148 7.66 9.53 4.03
N ALA A 149 7.08 10.01 2.93
CA ALA A 149 6.20 9.21 2.09
C ALA A 149 6.90 7.97 1.52
N ARG A 150 8.22 8.03 1.32
CA ARG A 150 9.00 6.89 0.83
C ARG A 150 9.27 5.82 1.89
N TYR A 151 8.91 6.01 3.17
CA TYR A 151 8.98 4.92 4.17
C TYR A 151 8.14 3.70 3.77
N ILE A 152 7.16 3.89 2.90
CA ILE A 152 6.39 2.80 2.28
C ILE A 152 7.27 1.82 1.47
N HIS A 153 8.44 2.26 0.99
CA HIS A 153 9.41 1.39 0.31
C HIS A 153 10.02 0.32 1.23
N ALA A 154 9.86 0.44 2.55
CA ALA A 154 10.20 -0.64 3.47
C ALA A 154 9.40 -1.91 3.19
N GLN A 155 8.16 -1.80 2.69
CA GLN A 155 7.36 -2.93 2.21
C GLN A 155 7.98 -3.60 0.98
N LEU A 156 8.43 -2.79 0.01
CA LEU A 156 9.12 -3.28 -1.19
C LEU A 156 10.37 -4.07 -0.80
N LEU A 157 11.16 -3.54 0.14
CA LEU A 157 12.33 -4.22 0.68
C LEU A 157 11.96 -5.53 1.38
N ARG A 158 10.94 -5.52 2.25
CA ARG A 158 10.52 -6.72 3.02
C ARG A 158 10.01 -7.84 2.13
N VAL A 159 9.21 -7.52 1.10
CA VAL A 159 8.74 -8.50 0.12
C VAL A 159 9.91 -9.10 -0.66
N ASN A 160 10.97 -8.33 -0.89
CA ASN A 160 12.19 -8.75 -1.56
C ASN A 160 13.28 -9.26 -0.59
N MET A 161 12.93 -9.62 0.63
CA MET A 161 13.87 -10.13 1.63
C MET A 161 13.52 -11.56 2.02
N CYS A 162 14.35 -12.52 1.61
CA CYS A 162 14.16 -13.95 1.88
C CYS A 162 15.46 -14.74 1.61
N GLU A 163 15.55 -15.98 2.09
CA GLU A 163 16.79 -16.79 2.02
C GLU A 163 17.16 -17.22 0.59
N TYR A 164 16.17 -17.44 -0.27
CA TYR A 164 16.36 -17.94 -1.63
C TYR A 164 15.55 -17.09 -2.62
N SER A 165 16.03 -16.90 -3.85
CA SER A 165 15.36 -16.11 -4.91
C SER A 165 15.24 -14.60 -4.69
N CYS A 166 15.41 -14.11 -3.45
CA CYS A 166 15.45 -12.69 -3.15
C CYS A 166 16.81 -12.04 -3.46
N PRO A 167 16.84 -10.74 -3.76
CA PRO A 167 18.08 -9.97 -3.90
C PRO A 167 18.93 -9.93 -2.62
N ILE A 168 18.28 -9.99 -1.44
CA ILE A 168 18.91 -9.99 -0.12
C ILE A 168 18.16 -10.91 0.84
N SER A 169 18.85 -11.43 1.85
CA SER A 169 18.24 -12.10 3.01
C SER A 169 18.22 -11.20 4.25
N GLU A 170 17.47 -11.59 5.30
CA GLU A 170 17.51 -10.91 6.61
C GLU A 170 18.93 -10.96 7.21
N ARG A 171 19.62 -12.10 7.04
CA ARG A 171 21.01 -12.28 7.47
C ARG A 171 21.96 -11.32 6.74
N ASP A 172 21.76 -11.12 5.43
CA ASP A 172 22.58 -10.19 4.66
C ASP A 172 22.35 -8.75 5.08
N MET A 173 21.09 -8.37 5.37
CA MET A 173 20.76 -7.06 5.94
C MET A 173 21.50 -6.86 7.27
N ILE A 174 21.37 -7.78 8.23
CA ILE A 174 22.05 -7.68 9.53
C ILE A 174 23.57 -7.59 9.36
N TRP A 175 24.14 -8.44 8.51
CA TRP A 175 25.59 -8.41 8.22
C TRP A 175 26.02 -7.06 7.63
N ALA A 176 25.23 -6.51 6.70
CA ALA A 176 25.52 -5.24 6.05
C ALA A 176 25.46 -4.07 7.02
N ILE A 177 24.43 -4.03 7.90
CA ILE A 177 24.33 -3.02 8.97
C ILE A 177 25.58 -3.06 9.86
N LYS A 178 25.98 -4.24 10.35
CA LYS A 178 27.16 -4.40 11.22
C LYS A 178 28.49 -4.02 10.58
N ARG A 179 28.54 -3.92 9.25
CA ARG A 179 29.77 -3.66 8.47
C ARG A 179 29.75 -2.31 7.76
N GLY A 180 28.71 -1.50 7.94
CA GLY A 180 28.55 -0.23 7.25
C GLY A 180 28.46 -0.38 5.73
N ARG A 181 27.74 -1.41 5.23
CA ARG A 181 27.66 -1.75 3.79
C ARG A 181 26.28 -1.46 3.20
N TYR A 182 26.25 -0.81 2.05
CA TYR A 182 25.03 -0.51 1.31
C TYR A 182 24.78 -1.54 0.20
N LEU A 183 24.13 -2.66 0.51
CA LEU A 183 23.92 -3.75 -0.47
C LEU A 183 23.07 -3.34 -1.69
N LEU A 184 22.24 -2.32 -1.52
CA LEU A 184 21.35 -1.78 -2.55
C LEU A 184 21.89 -0.48 -3.18
N ASP A 185 23.11 -0.07 -2.88
CA ASP A 185 23.89 0.92 -3.64
C ASP A 185 24.64 0.23 -4.82
N ASN A 186 23.95 -0.70 -5.48
CA ASN A 186 24.47 -1.53 -6.57
C ASN A 186 23.37 -1.77 -7.62
N ALA A 187 23.66 -1.45 -8.89
CA ALA A 187 22.68 -1.52 -9.98
C ALA A 187 22.11 -2.93 -10.24
N ASP A 188 22.90 -3.99 -10.05
CA ASP A 188 22.47 -5.38 -10.27
C ASP A 188 21.47 -5.81 -9.19
N THR A 189 21.73 -5.48 -7.92
CA THR A 189 20.79 -5.80 -6.84
C THR A 189 19.50 -5.00 -6.97
N GLN A 190 19.60 -3.71 -7.35
CA GLN A 190 18.44 -2.88 -7.67
C GLN A 190 17.64 -3.45 -8.86
N ALA A 191 18.31 -3.96 -9.90
CA ALA A 191 17.67 -4.60 -11.03
C ALA A 191 16.90 -5.85 -10.64
N LYS A 192 17.42 -6.65 -9.70
CA LYS A 192 16.68 -7.81 -9.15
C LYS A 192 15.41 -7.38 -8.39
N ILE A 193 15.45 -6.30 -7.63
CA ILE A 193 14.23 -5.74 -6.99
C ILE A 193 13.21 -5.35 -8.07
N ARG A 194 13.63 -4.64 -9.13
CA ARG A 194 12.74 -4.27 -10.24
C ARG A 194 12.17 -5.48 -10.98
N ALA A 195 12.96 -6.55 -11.14
CA ALA A 195 12.50 -7.79 -11.76
C ALA A 195 11.40 -8.49 -10.92
N ASN A 196 11.40 -8.29 -9.61
CA ASN A 196 10.46 -8.91 -8.69
C ASN A 196 9.22 -8.05 -8.35
N LEU A 197 8.96 -6.97 -9.11
CA LEU A 197 7.79 -6.11 -8.86
C LEU A 197 6.45 -6.85 -8.92
N ASP A 198 6.35 -7.98 -9.63
CA ASP A 198 5.13 -8.79 -9.67
C ASP A 198 4.75 -9.33 -8.30
N ASP A 199 5.72 -9.76 -7.52
CA ASP A 199 5.49 -10.29 -6.18
C ASP A 199 5.14 -9.19 -5.19
N TYR A 200 5.71 -7.99 -5.37
CA TYR A 200 5.29 -6.83 -4.61
C TYR A 200 3.87 -6.39 -4.96
N ALA A 201 3.53 -6.38 -6.26
CA ALA A 201 2.18 -6.10 -6.73
C ALA A 201 1.17 -7.14 -6.23
N ARG A 202 1.51 -8.44 -6.25
CA ARG A 202 0.69 -9.51 -5.66
C ARG A 202 0.42 -9.28 -4.18
N TYR A 203 1.45 -8.93 -3.43
CA TYR A 203 1.31 -8.57 -2.02
C TYR A 203 0.31 -7.42 -1.85
N LEU A 204 0.45 -6.33 -2.59
CA LEU A 204 -0.47 -5.18 -2.53
C LEU A 204 -1.89 -5.50 -3.04
N LEU A 205 -2.07 -6.55 -3.86
CA LEU A 205 -3.37 -7.08 -4.28
C LEU A 205 -4.01 -8.03 -3.25
N GLY A 206 -3.37 -8.23 -2.10
CA GLY A 206 -3.87 -9.10 -1.03
C GLY A 206 -3.60 -10.58 -1.26
N ALA A 207 -2.56 -10.92 -2.03
CA ALA A 207 -2.12 -12.29 -2.29
C ALA A 207 -0.64 -12.46 -1.89
N ALA A 208 -0.24 -13.66 -1.48
CA ALA A 208 1.16 -13.90 -1.14
C ALA A 208 2.05 -13.79 -2.39
N PRO A 209 3.30 -13.31 -2.25
CA PRO A 209 4.34 -13.49 -3.27
C PRO A 209 4.46 -14.96 -3.70
N GLU A 210 4.80 -15.20 -4.96
CA GLU A 210 5.03 -16.57 -5.46
C GLU A 210 6.51 -16.96 -5.45
N ARG A 211 7.44 -16.00 -5.63
CA ARG A 211 8.87 -16.30 -5.75
C ARG A 211 9.72 -15.71 -4.64
N THR A 212 9.42 -14.50 -4.19
CA THR A 212 10.20 -13.81 -3.16
C THR A 212 9.75 -14.24 -1.77
N ASN A 213 9.51 -13.33 -0.82
CA ASN A 213 9.11 -13.68 0.54
C ASN A 213 7.67 -14.24 0.57
N THR A 214 7.51 -15.51 0.19
CA THR A 214 6.22 -16.22 0.13
C THR A 214 5.57 -16.40 1.51
N SER A 215 6.34 -16.21 2.59
CA SER A 215 5.90 -16.29 3.98
C SER A 215 5.51 -14.95 4.59
N ILE A 216 5.57 -13.85 3.83
CA ILE A 216 5.20 -12.53 4.37
C ILE A 216 3.73 -12.55 4.84
N PRO A 217 3.43 -12.06 6.06
CA PRO A 217 2.05 -12.06 6.56
C PRO A 217 1.13 -11.16 5.71
N LEU A 218 -0.03 -11.70 5.33
CA LEU A 218 -1.11 -10.92 4.70
C LEU A 218 -2.00 -10.32 5.80
N HIS A 219 -1.53 -9.22 6.40
CA HIS A 219 -2.29 -8.46 7.39
C HIS A 219 -3.64 -7.97 6.85
N GLU A 220 -4.56 -7.60 7.73
CA GLU A 220 -5.90 -7.19 7.33
C GLU A 220 -5.87 -6.01 6.35
N THR A 221 -5.01 -5.02 6.57
CA THR A 221 -4.80 -3.92 5.61
C THR A 221 -4.42 -4.40 4.23
N VAL A 222 -3.55 -5.41 4.11
CA VAL A 222 -3.16 -5.98 2.82
C VAL A 222 -4.33 -6.75 2.17
N ARG A 223 -5.07 -7.50 2.99
CA ARG A 223 -6.24 -8.27 2.53
C ARG A 223 -7.38 -7.38 2.08
N VAL A 224 -7.61 -6.23 2.73
CA VAL A 224 -8.73 -5.31 2.47
C VAL A 224 -8.35 -4.13 1.54
N GLY A 225 -7.09 -3.72 1.53
CA GLY A 225 -6.55 -2.68 0.65
C GLY A 225 -7.15 -1.29 0.85
N ASP A 226 -7.80 -1.02 1.98
CA ASP A 226 -8.56 0.20 2.25
C ASP A 226 -7.77 1.33 2.92
N ALA A 227 -6.46 1.14 3.12
CA ALA A 227 -5.62 2.10 3.83
C ALA A 227 -4.34 2.48 3.06
N PHE A 228 -4.19 2.07 1.80
CA PHE A 228 -3.03 2.42 0.98
C PHE A 228 -3.40 2.50 -0.50
N GLY A 229 -2.59 3.22 -1.28
CA GLY A 229 -2.87 3.49 -2.68
C GLY A 229 -4.03 4.47 -2.86
N ASP A 230 -4.42 4.65 -4.12
CA ASP A 230 -5.61 5.41 -4.43
C ASP A 230 -6.87 4.55 -4.31
N ILE A 231 -7.87 5.08 -3.64
CA ILE A 231 -9.15 4.40 -3.41
C ILE A 231 -10.25 5.25 -4.03
N ILE A 232 -10.93 4.70 -5.04
CA ILE A 232 -12.14 5.27 -5.60
C ILE A 232 -13.34 4.50 -5.03
N GLN A 233 -14.16 5.21 -4.27
CA GLN A 233 -15.40 4.67 -3.73
C GLN A 233 -16.61 5.35 -4.37
N ILE A 234 -17.48 4.53 -4.94
CA ILE A 234 -18.75 4.94 -5.51
C ILE A 234 -19.86 4.53 -4.55
N SER A 235 -20.66 5.51 -4.15
CA SER A 235 -21.76 5.33 -3.22
C SER A 235 -22.96 6.18 -3.64
N ARG A 236 -24.14 5.86 -3.12
CA ARG A 236 -25.32 6.72 -3.22
C ARG A 236 -25.50 7.50 -1.93
N THR A 237 -25.89 8.77 -2.02
CA THR A 237 -26.24 9.62 -0.87
C THR A 237 -27.68 10.09 -0.98
N SER A 238 -28.23 10.68 0.09
CA SER A 238 -29.56 11.28 0.06
C SER A 238 -29.69 12.48 -0.90
N LYS A 239 -28.55 13.06 -1.33
CA LYS A 239 -28.50 14.25 -2.19
C LYS A 239 -28.06 13.96 -3.62
N SER A 240 -27.47 12.78 -3.87
CA SER A 240 -26.98 12.39 -5.18
C SER A 240 -27.05 10.88 -5.33
N GLU A 241 -27.55 10.42 -6.48
CA GLU A 241 -27.47 9.01 -6.88
C GLU A 241 -26.02 8.53 -7.03
N PHE A 242 -25.10 9.48 -7.18
CA PHE A 242 -23.67 9.27 -7.36
C PHE A 242 -22.88 10.20 -6.43
N SER A 243 -22.41 9.66 -5.32
CA SER A 243 -21.37 10.26 -4.50
C SER A 243 -20.08 9.51 -4.75
N LEU A 244 -19.18 10.23 -5.39
CA LEU A 244 -17.85 9.81 -5.70
C LEU A 244 -16.92 10.30 -4.59
N ARG A 245 -16.09 9.40 -4.05
CA ARG A 245 -15.04 9.72 -3.09
C ARG A 245 -13.74 9.13 -3.58
N THR A 246 -12.68 9.92 -3.48
CA THR A 246 -11.32 9.48 -3.78
C THR A 246 -10.39 9.87 -2.63
N SER A 247 -9.38 9.05 -2.36
CA SER A 247 -8.27 9.40 -1.46
C SER A 247 -7.27 10.35 -2.11
N SER A 248 -7.30 10.49 -3.44
CA SER A 248 -6.39 11.33 -4.22
C SER A 248 -6.96 12.71 -4.50
N SER A 249 -6.12 13.60 -5.03
CA SER A 249 -6.49 14.94 -5.45
C SER A 249 -6.04 15.22 -6.89
N PRO A 250 -6.61 16.25 -7.56
CA PRO A 250 -6.10 16.68 -8.86
C PRO A 250 -4.61 17.05 -8.79
N PRO A 251 -3.84 16.78 -9.86
CA PRO A 251 -4.29 16.32 -11.17
C PRO A 251 -4.35 14.79 -11.33
N GLN A 252 -4.02 13.99 -10.31
CA GLN A 252 -3.90 12.54 -10.45
C GLN A 252 -5.26 11.86 -10.66
N ILE A 253 -6.27 12.27 -9.90
CA ILE A 253 -7.66 11.85 -10.11
C ILE A 253 -8.53 13.08 -10.28
N MET A 254 -9.15 13.19 -11.45
CA MET A 254 -10.07 14.27 -11.80
C MET A 254 -11.46 13.72 -12.05
N GLN A 255 -12.45 14.37 -11.44
CA GLN A 255 -13.84 14.13 -11.80
C GLN A 255 -14.19 15.01 -12.99
N GLU A 256 -14.68 14.39 -14.05
CA GLU A 256 -15.23 15.10 -15.21
C GLU A 256 -16.72 14.77 -15.34
N THR A 257 -17.50 15.70 -15.89
CA THR A 257 -18.92 15.48 -16.19
C THR A 257 -19.13 15.84 -17.64
N PRO A 258 -18.97 14.88 -18.57
CA PRO A 258 -19.16 15.14 -19.98
C PRO A 258 -20.61 15.55 -20.28
N ASP A 259 -20.81 16.39 -21.31
CA ASP A 259 -22.14 16.74 -21.77
C ASP A 259 -22.94 15.46 -22.06
N SER A 260 -24.16 15.38 -21.53
CA SER A 260 -25.09 14.25 -21.66
C SER A 260 -24.69 12.91 -21.01
N ARG A 261 -23.65 12.85 -20.17
CA ARG A 261 -23.27 11.64 -19.43
C ARG A 261 -23.14 11.87 -17.92
N PRO A 262 -23.34 10.83 -17.08
CA PRO A 262 -23.02 10.88 -15.66
C PRO A 262 -21.53 11.21 -15.40
N PRO A 263 -21.17 11.67 -14.20
CA PRO A 263 -19.77 11.95 -13.88
C PRO A 263 -18.86 10.72 -13.96
N GLU A 264 -17.64 10.92 -14.43
CA GLU A 264 -16.60 9.90 -14.60
C GLU A 264 -15.32 10.35 -13.86
N TYR A 265 -14.51 9.39 -13.41
CA TYR A 265 -13.17 9.68 -12.90
C TYR A 265 -12.13 9.36 -13.94
N HIS A 266 -11.31 10.35 -14.28
CA HIS A 266 -10.10 10.20 -15.07
C HIS A 266 -8.90 10.10 -14.14
N ILE A 267 -8.13 9.04 -14.31
CA ILE A 267 -6.93 8.74 -13.54
C ILE A 267 -5.74 8.96 -14.47
N ASN A 268 -4.77 9.74 -14.01
CA ASN A 268 -3.54 10.05 -14.70
C ASN A 268 -2.40 10.05 -13.68
N ALA A 269 -1.89 8.85 -13.36
CA ALA A 269 -0.92 8.64 -12.31
C ALA A 269 0.48 8.40 -12.90
N LEU A 270 1.41 9.32 -12.65
CA LEU A 270 2.82 9.15 -13.01
C LEU A 270 3.46 8.10 -12.11
N ILE A 271 4.19 7.15 -12.69
CA ILE A 271 4.94 6.12 -11.98
C ILE A 271 6.40 6.26 -12.40
N GLU A 272 7.29 6.50 -11.45
CA GLU A 272 8.73 6.52 -11.72
C GLU A 272 9.28 5.09 -11.87
N GLN A 273 10.45 4.96 -12.50
CA GLN A 273 11.08 3.67 -12.71
C GLN A 273 11.29 2.92 -11.38
N GLY A 274 10.81 1.67 -11.31
CA GLY A 274 10.86 0.82 -10.12
C GLY A 274 9.73 1.07 -9.11
N GLY A 275 8.91 2.10 -9.29
CA GLY A 275 7.71 2.35 -8.51
C GLY A 275 6.52 1.52 -8.98
N VAL A 276 5.43 1.58 -8.20
CA VAL A 276 4.14 0.95 -8.51
C VAL A 276 2.99 1.90 -8.20
N TYR A 277 1.82 1.66 -8.80
CA TYR A 277 0.61 2.42 -8.51
C TYR A 277 -0.54 1.49 -8.12
N PRO A 278 -0.81 1.34 -6.80
CA PRO A 278 -1.96 0.59 -6.30
C PRO A 278 -3.23 1.45 -6.43
N LEU A 279 -4.24 0.91 -7.11
CA LEU A 279 -5.57 1.48 -7.26
C LEU A 279 -6.62 0.47 -6.79
N GLN A 280 -7.57 0.95 -6.01
CA GLN A 280 -8.73 0.19 -5.54
C GLN A 280 -10.03 0.88 -5.96
N VAL A 281 -10.91 0.15 -6.63
CA VAL A 281 -12.25 0.63 -7.01
C VAL A 281 -13.30 -0.19 -6.28
N ILE A 282 -14.13 0.49 -5.50
CA ILE A 282 -15.21 -0.11 -4.71
C ILE A 282 -16.54 0.55 -5.09
N SER A 283 -17.56 -0.26 -5.34
CA SER A 283 -18.93 0.22 -5.53
C SER A 283 -19.93 -0.68 -4.81
N GLY A 284 -21.06 -0.14 -4.37
CA GLY A 284 -22.12 -0.94 -3.75
C GLY A 284 -22.09 -1.02 -2.22
N GLN A 285 -21.22 -0.28 -1.53
CA GLN A 285 -20.98 -0.44 -0.08
C GLN A 285 -21.79 0.50 0.84
N SER A 286 -22.85 1.14 0.35
CA SER A 286 -23.64 2.12 1.13
C SER A 286 -24.02 1.63 2.54
N VAL A 287 -23.87 2.53 3.52
CA VAL A 287 -24.24 2.37 4.94
C VAL A 287 -25.77 2.34 5.13
N GLN A 288 -26.53 2.85 4.17
CA GLN A 288 -27.98 2.81 4.18
C GLN A 288 -28.48 1.52 3.51
N ARG A 289 -29.13 0.65 4.30
CA ARG A 289 -29.79 -0.56 3.77
C ARG A 289 -30.71 -0.18 2.61
N GLY A 290 -30.54 -0.83 1.47
CA GLY A 290 -31.46 -0.76 0.32
C GLY A 290 -31.03 0.11 -0.88
N HIS A 291 -29.91 0.83 -0.81
CA HIS A 291 -29.51 1.74 -1.90
C HIS A 291 -28.01 1.63 -2.24
N PRO A 292 -27.57 0.56 -2.91
CA PRO A 292 -26.14 0.27 -3.08
C PRO A 292 -25.44 1.19 -4.10
N GLY A 293 -26.18 1.93 -4.93
CA GLY A 293 -25.64 2.74 -6.03
C GLY A 293 -25.60 1.96 -7.33
N TRP A 294 -24.90 2.49 -8.35
CA TRP A 294 -24.84 1.89 -9.69
C TRP A 294 -23.53 1.13 -9.91
N PRO A 295 -23.53 0.08 -10.75
CA PRO A 295 -22.31 -0.61 -11.12
C PRO A 295 -21.43 0.30 -11.99
N VAL A 296 -20.11 0.15 -11.85
CA VAL A 296 -19.12 0.91 -12.64
C VAL A 296 -18.20 -0.03 -13.41
N MET A 297 -17.58 0.47 -14.48
CA MET A 297 -16.48 -0.17 -15.19
C MET A 297 -15.20 0.64 -14.96
N LEU A 298 -14.10 -0.05 -14.73
CA LEU A 298 -12.75 0.50 -14.81
C LEU A 298 -12.17 0.15 -16.19
N THR A 299 -11.89 1.16 -17.01
CA THR A 299 -11.26 1.02 -18.32
C THR A 299 -9.84 1.55 -18.23
N ILE A 300 -8.85 0.73 -18.51
CA ILE A 300 -7.42 1.07 -18.43
C ILE A 300 -6.88 1.17 -19.85
N GLU A 301 -6.26 2.30 -20.17
CA GLU A 301 -5.66 2.52 -21.49
C GLU A 301 -4.41 1.64 -21.68
N PRO A 302 -4.10 1.25 -22.94
CA PRO A 302 -2.81 0.64 -23.26
C PRO A 302 -1.63 1.50 -22.80
N GLY A 303 -0.51 0.86 -22.48
CA GLY A 303 0.78 1.51 -22.30
C GLY A 303 1.53 1.12 -21.03
N ILE A 304 0.91 0.39 -20.10
CA ILE A 304 1.58 -0.02 -18.86
C ILE A 304 1.23 -1.44 -18.41
N GLU A 305 2.25 -2.19 -18.01
CA GLU A 305 2.14 -3.50 -17.40
C GLU A 305 1.46 -3.38 -16.03
N LEU A 306 0.56 -4.32 -15.70
CA LEU A 306 -0.14 -4.32 -14.43
C LEU A 306 -0.52 -5.72 -13.96
N LEU A 307 -0.76 -5.84 -12.66
CA LEU A 307 -1.45 -6.98 -12.07
C LEU A 307 -2.79 -6.49 -11.52
N TYR A 308 -3.79 -7.36 -11.54
CA TYR A 308 -5.11 -7.03 -11.02
C TYR A 308 -5.80 -8.20 -10.36
N ARG A 309 -6.80 -7.89 -9.53
CA ARG A 309 -7.63 -8.85 -8.81
C ARG A 309 -9.08 -8.37 -8.78
N GLN A 310 -10.01 -9.25 -9.15
CA GLN A 310 -11.44 -8.99 -9.16
C GLN A 310 -12.11 -9.77 -8.01
N GLY A 311 -12.55 -9.07 -6.97
CA GLY A 311 -13.03 -9.72 -5.75
C GLY A 311 -12.01 -10.69 -5.17
N ASP A 312 -12.44 -11.93 -4.93
CA ASP A 312 -11.59 -12.99 -4.38
C ASP A 312 -10.89 -13.85 -5.44
N GLU A 313 -11.02 -13.52 -6.73
CA GLU A 313 -10.36 -14.26 -7.81
C GLU A 313 -8.83 -14.28 -7.68
N PRO A 314 -8.13 -15.23 -8.33
CA PRO A 314 -6.68 -15.21 -8.43
C PRO A 314 -6.16 -13.92 -9.07
N VAL A 315 -4.94 -13.53 -8.70
CA VAL A 315 -4.25 -12.40 -9.32
C VAL A 315 -3.94 -12.73 -10.78
N LYS A 316 -4.27 -11.80 -11.67
CA LYS A 316 -4.02 -11.90 -13.11
C LYS A 316 -2.99 -10.85 -13.53
N HIS A 317 -2.18 -11.19 -14.51
CA HIS A 317 -1.20 -10.30 -15.13
C HIS A 317 -1.74 -9.80 -16.47
N HIS A 318 -1.44 -8.55 -16.80
CA HIS A 318 -1.74 -7.93 -18.08
C HIS A 318 -0.50 -7.18 -18.56
N ASP A 319 -0.05 -7.46 -19.78
CA ASP A 319 1.20 -6.93 -20.33
C ASP A 319 1.14 -5.45 -20.74
N GLY A 320 -0.07 -4.89 -20.79
CA GLY A 320 -0.33 -3.48 -21.07
C GLY A 320 -0.36 -3.12 -22.55
N GLN A 321 -0.37 -4.08 -23.47
CA GLN A 321 -0.40 -3.79 -24.92
C GLN A 321 -1.79 -3.39 -25.41
N ASP A 322 -2.83 -3.97 -24.80
CA ASP A 322 -4.22 -3.72 -25.17
C ASP A 322 -5.00 -3.00 -24.06
N GLN A 323 -6.18 -2.49 -24.40
CA GLN A 323 -7.08 -1.89 -23.43
C GLN A 323 -7.66 -2.98 -22.51
N LEU A 324 -7.66 -2.73 -21.21
CA LEU A 324 -8.25 -3.64 -20.22
C LEU A 324 -9.53 -3.04 -19.63
N ILE A 325 -10.62 -3.79 -19.69
CA ILE A 325 -11.91 -3.41 -19.12
C ILE A 325 -12.24 -4.34 -17.94
N LEU A 326 -12.39 -3.78 -16.75
CA LEU A 326 -12.69 -4.50 -15.51
C LEU A 326 -14.05 -4.07 -14.96
N GLY A 327 -14.98 -5.03 -14.86
CA GLY A 327 -16.30 -4.83 -14.26
C GLY A 327 -17.34 -5.84 -14.77
N PRO A 328 -18.63 -5.67 -14.41
CA PRO A 328 -19.14 -4.61 -13.55
C PRO A 328 -18.58 -4.69 -12.12
N ILE A 329 -18.28 -3.53 -11.53
CA ILE A 329 -17.82 -3.38 -10.15
C ILE A 329 -19.02 -2.91 -9.33
N HIS A 330 -19.55 -3.79 -8.49
CA HIS A 330 -20.66 -3.52 -7.58
C HIS A 330 -20.83 -4.67 -6.58
N ARG A 331 -21.17 -4.36 -5.33
CA ARG A 331 -21.36 -5.37 -4.26
C ARG A 331 -22.33 -6.51 -4.61
N THR A 332 -23.41 -6.20 -5.33
CA THR A 332 -24.49 -7.16 -5.64
C THR A 332 -24.63 -7.47 -7.13
N MET A 333 -24.12 -6.62 -8.02
CA MET A 333 -24.33 -6.72 -9.47
C MET A 333 -23.05 -7.07 -10.23
N GLY A 334 -21.97 -7.39 -9.51
CA GLY A 334 -20.66 -7.64 -10.10
C GLY A 334 -19.63 -7.99 -9.03
N TYR A 335 -18.37 -7.61 -9.28
CA TYR A 335 -17.31 -7.75 -8.28
C TYR A 335 -17.42 -6.63 -7.24
N PRO A 336 -17.43 -6.92 -5.92
CA PRO A 336 -17.56 -5.88 -4.89
C PRO A 336 -16.39 -4.90 -4.87
N ILE A 337 -15.25 -5.34 -5.40
CA ILE A 337 -13.98 -4.63 -5.39
C ILE A 337 -13.16 -5.09 -6.59
N VAL A 338 -12.46 -4.15 -7.21
CA VAL A 338 -11.36 -4.45 -8.13
C VAL A 338 -10.13 -3.73 -7.61
N ARG A 339 -9.00 -4.46 -7.57
CA ARG A 339 -7.69 -3.90 -7.26
C ARG A 339 -6.77 -4.04 -8.45
N VAL A 340 -5.96 -3.03 -8.67
CA VAL A 340 -4.96 -2.97 -9.74
C VAL A 340 -3.66 -2.46 -9.12
N VAL A 341 -2.53 -3.00 -9.57
CA VAL A 341 -1.21 -2.45 -9.29
C VAL A 341 -0.48 -2.33 -10.62
N ALA A 342 -0.30 -1.09 -11.10
CA ALA A 342 0.45 -0.80 -12.31
C ALA A 342 1.95 -0.68 -12.02
N LEU A 343 2.80 -1.10 -12.95
CA LEU A 343 4.24 -1.29 -12.72
C LEU A 343 5.09 -0.33 -13.54
N GLY A 344 5.93 0.48 -12.88
CA GLY A 344 6.96 1.30 -13.52
C GLY A 344 8.26 0.53 -13.81
N ARG A 345 8.19 -0.73 -14.25
CA ARG A 345 9.35 -1.66 -14.17
C ARG A 345 10.64 -1.15 -14.81
N ASN A 346 10.56 -0.75 -16.09
CA ASN A 346 11.73 -0.46 -16.92
C ASN A 346 11.94 1.02 -17.22
N ALA A 347 10.90 1.85 -17.11
CA ALA A 347 10.97 3.29 -17.34
C ALA A 347 9.86 3.98 -16.55
N SER A 348 10.01 5.29 -16.34
CA SER A 348 8.91 6.11 -15.86
C SER A 348 7.78 6.12 -16.90
N ASN A 349 6.55 5.96 -16.46
CA ASN A 349 5.38 5.86 -17.32
C ASN A 349 4.14 6.39 -16.61
N THR A 350 3.02 6.49 -17.32
CA THR A 350 1.78 7.03 -16.79
C THR A 350 0.68 5.99 -16.85
N PHE A 351 0.12 5.63 -15.71
CA PHE A 351 -1.11 4.84 -15.66
C PHE A 351 -2.31 5.75 -15.97
N LYS A 352 -3.05 5.39 -17.01
CA LYS A 352 -4.26 6.09 -17.44
C LYS A 352 -5.46 5.17 -17.39
N ALA A 353 -6.51 5.63 -16.74
CA ALA A 353 -7.74 4.87 -16.66
C ALA A 353 -8.96 5.78 -16.46
N THR A 354 -10.13 5.24 -16.78
CA THR A 354 -11.41 5.88 -16.52
C THR A 354 -12.30 4.95 -15.71
N VAL A 355 -12.85 5.46 -14.62
CA VAL A 355 -13.94 4.79 -13.89
C VAL A 355 -15.25 5.46 -14.30
N ARG A 356 -16.11 4.69 -14.97
CA ARG A 356 -17.39 5.17 -15.51
C ARG A 356 -18.55 4.30 -15.03
N ILE A 357 -19.73 4.88 -14.91
CA ILE A 357 -20.95 4.12 -14.63
C ILE A 357 -21.26 3.20 -15.82
N VAL A 358 -21.71 1.98 -15.53
CA VAL A 358 -22.22 1.07 -16.57
C VAL A 358 -23.49 1.70 -17.14
N ASP A 359 -23.49 1.95 -18.45
CA ASP A 359 -24.73 2.30 -19.13
C ASP A 359 -25.63 1.08 -19.15
N LEU A 360 -26.75 1.16 -18.43
CA LEU A 360 -27.76 0.10 -18.34
C LEU A 360 -28.97 0.37 -19.28
N GLN A 361 -28.87 1.32 -20.20
CA GLN A 361 -29.92 1.59 -21.19
C GLN A 361 -29.83 0.60 -22.37
N GLY A 362 -30.98 0.14 -22.87
CA GLY A 362 -31.09 -0.79 -24.01
C GLY A 362 -31.72 -2.15 -23.67
N ASP A 363 -31.78 -3.04 -24.67
CA ASP A 363 -32.27 -4.41 -24.50
C ASP A 363 -31.15 -5.32 -23.98
N TRP A 364 -31.38 -5.95 -22.83
CA TRP A 364 -30.41 -6.81 -22.16
C TRP A 364 -30.70 -8.27 -22.45
N MET A 365 -29.70 -8.98 -22.99
CA MET A 365 -29.70 -10.44 -23.03
C MET A 365 -28.88 -10.98 -21.86
N LEU A 366 -29.54 -11.56 -20.87
CA LEU A 366 -28.89 -12.24 -19.76
C LEU A 366 -28.47 -13.63 -20.24
N ILE A 367 -27.18 -13.81 -20.55
CA ILE A 367 -26.60 -15.11 -20.91
C ILE A 367 -26.18 -15.82 -19.62
N PRO A 368 -26.73 -17.00 -19.30
CA PRO A 368 -26.31 -17.75 -18.13
C PRO A 368 -24.85 -18.21 -18.27
N GLY A 369 -23.97 -17.62 -17.46
CA GLY A 369 -22.58 -18.01 -17.30
C GLY A 369 -22.33 -18.79 -16.00
N LYS A 370 -21.08 -19.10 -15.69
CA LYS A 370 -20.70 -19.65 -14.38
C LYS A 370 -21.05 -18.64 -13.29
N THR A 371 -21.87 -19.04 -12.32
CA THR A 371 -22.26 -18.19 -11.19
C THR A 371 -21.02 -17.75 -10.41
N ILE A 372 -20.75 -16.44 -10.40
CA ILE A 372 -19.66 -15.83 -9.61
C ILE A 372 -20.17 -15.50 -8.20
N ARG A 373 -21.47 -15.18 -8.03
CA ARG A 373 -22.14 -14.97 -6.74
C ARG A 373 -23.67 -14.97 -6.88
N SER A 374 -24.40 -15.58 -5.94
CA SER A 374 -25.87 -15.45 -5.84
C SER A 374 -26.23 -14.37 -4.82
N ALA A 375 -26.48 -13.14 -5.29
CA ALA A 375 -26.83 -12.01 -4.42
C ALA A 375 -28.00 -11.16 -4.92
N VAL A 376 -28.55 -11.47 -6.10
CA VAL A 376 -29.71 -10.80 -6.66
C VAL A 376 -30.93 -11.68 -6.41
N VAL A 377 -31.75 -11.30 -5.43
CA VAL A 377 -33.10 -11.86 -5.28
C VAL A 377 -34.02 -10.93 -6.07
N CYS A 378 -34.40 -11.35 -7.27
CA CYS A 378 -35.49 -10.71 -7.99
C CYS A 378 -36.80 -11.13 -7.31
N THR A 379 -37.35 -10.29 -6.44
CA THR A 379 -38.77 -10.43 -6.08
C THR A 379 -39.59 -9.97 -7.26
N PRO A 380 -40.45 -10.82 -7.85
CA PRO A 380 -41.38 -10.36 -8.87
C PRO A 380 -42.36 -9.39 -8.21
N ASP A 381 -42.43 -8.16 -8.69
CA ASP A 381 -43.38 -7.19 -8.16
C ASP A 381 -44.84 -7.66 -8.41
N GLY A 382 -45.63 -7.70 -7.34
CA GLY A 382 -47.06 -7.37 -7.43
C GLY A 382 -48.11 -8.49 -7.39
N GLY A 383 -47.85 -9.69 -6.86
CA GLY A 383 -48.89 -10.71 -6.67
C GLY A 383 -48.78 -11.44 -5.34
N SER A 384 -49.91 -11.58 -4.62
CA SER A 384 -49.99 -12.42 -3.42
C SER A 384 -49.44 -13.83 -3.69
N PRO A 385 -48.77 -14.45 -2.70
CA PRO A 385 -48.03 -15.68 -2.92
C PRO A 385 -49.03 -16.80 -3.22
N THR A 386 -48.96 -17.36 -4.43
CA THR A 386 -49.46 -18.70 -4.69
C THR A 386 -48.30 -19.57 -5.13
N SER A 387 -48.29 -20.74 -4.52
CA SER A 387 -47.21 -21.68 -4.41
C SER A 387 -46.81 -22.33 -5.74
N ASP A 388 -45.59 -22.87 -5.69
CA ASP A 388 -45.08 -23.96 -6.54
C ASP A 388 -44.76 -23.61 -7.99
N THR A 389 -43.50 -23.20 -8.21
CA THR A 389 -42.63 -23.95 -9.13
C THR A 389 -41.16 -23.70 -8.82
N SER A 390 -40.43 -24.81 -8.74
CA SER A 390 -38.98 -24.94 -8.66
C SER A 390 -38.26 -24.31 -9.86
N GLY A 391 -37.20 -23.53 -9.58
CA GLY A 391 -36.18 -23.17 -10.57
C GLY A 391 -35.93 -21.67 -10.68
N THR A 392 -35.30 -21.06 -9.67
CA THR A 392 -34.73 -19.71 -9.81
C THR A 392 -33.51 -19.76 -10.72
N LEU A 393 -33.61 -19.13 -11.88
CA LEU A 393 -32.50 -18.85 -12.78
C LEU A 393 -31.77 -17.60 -12.26
N ASP A 394 -30.58 -17.82 -11.70
CA ASP A 394 -29.69 -16.77 -11.21
C ASP A 394 -28.97 -16.12 -12.41
N ALA A 395 -29.20 -14.82 -12.63
CA ALA A 395 -28.61 -14.07 -13.75
C ALA A 395 -27.42 -13.20 -13.30
N PHE A 396 -26.39 -13.12 -14.15
CA PHE A 396 -25.23 -12.23 -14.02
C PHE A 396 -25.16 -11.28 -15.21
N LEU A 397 -24.73 -10.03 -14.98
CA LEU A 397 -24.45 -9.05 -16.04
C LEU A 397 -23.01 -9.24 -16.53
N ALA A 398 -22.84 -9.94 -17.65
CA ALA A 398 -21.60 -9.94 -18.42
C ALA A 398 -21.75 -9.00 -19.62
N THR A 399 -20.88 -8.00 -19.75
CA THR A 399 -20.78 -7.19 -20.97
C THR A 399 -20.03 -7.99 -22.03
N MET A 400 -20.69 -8.38 -23.11
CA MET A 400 -20.01 -8.74 -24.35
C MET A 400 -20.01 -7.53 -25.26
N GLY A 401 -18.82 -7.04 -25.59
CA GLY A 401 -18.64 -6.07 -26.68
C GLY A 401 -19.04 -6.74 -27.99
N VAL A 402 -20.09 -6.22 -28.63
CA VAL A 402 -20.35 -6.49 -30.04
C VAL A 402 -19.52 -5.47 -30.81
N TYR A 403 -18.47 -5.97 -31.47
CA TYR A 403 -17.80 -5.25 -32.53
C TYR A 403 -18.78 -5.11 -33.71
N GLU A 404 -18.99 -3.88 -34.18
CA GLU A 404 -18.96 -3.57 -35.61
C GLU A 404 -17.80 -2.62 -35.88
#